data_AF-A0A519XRF6-F1
#
_entry.id   AF-A0A519XRF6-F1
#
_cell.length_a   1.000
_cell.length_b   1.000
_cell.length_c   1.000
_cell.angle_alpha   90.00
_cell.angle_beta   90.00
_cell.angle_gamma   90.00
#
_symmetry.space_group_name_H-M   'P 1'
#
loop_
_entity.id
_entity.type
_entity.pdbx_description
1 polymer ?
#
loop_
_entity_poly.entity_id
_entity_poly.type
_entity_poly.pdbx_seq_one_letter_code
_entity_poly.pdbx_strand_id
1 'polypeptide(L)'
;NALLLAQSCFQACTVIGLPESDLILSQTVIYLATSPKSNAAYTAIRAAQALVRQQGVHPVPVPLRNAPTKLLKELGYGDAYQYSHNGEGNFTYQEFLPDALSGTRFYDPGHNPAEAKIRERLRAWWQEKYNY
;
A
#
# COMPACT_ATOMS: atom_id res chain seq x y z
N ASN A 1 -0.06 -11.94 -8.48
CA ASN A 1 1.00 -12.93 -8.17
C ASN A 1 2.28 -12.79 -8.99
N ALA A 2 2.45 -11.73 -9.81
CA ALA A 2 3.64 -11.55 -10.65
C ALA A 2 4.97 -11.54 -9.87
N LEU A 3 5.02 -10.84 -8.72
CA LEU A 3 6.24 -10.77 -7.89
C LEU A 3 6.67 -12.15 -7.37
N LEU A 4 5.72 -12.95 -6.86
CA LEU A 4 6.01 -14.29 -6.34
C LEU A 4 6.50 -15.22 -7.45
N LEU A 5 5.86 -15.19 -8.63
CA LEU A 5 6.30 -15.99 -9.77
C LEU A 5 7.72 -15.62 -10.21
N ALA A 6 8.03 -14.32 -10.31
CA ALA A 6 9.37 -13.86 -10.65
C ALA A 6 10.42 -14.29 -9.61
N GLN A 7 10.09 -14.24 -8.33
CA GLN A 7 10.97 -14.72 -7.26
C GLN A 7 11.21 -16.23 -7.36
N SER A 8 10.16 -17.02 -7.59
CA SER A 8 10.28 -18.47 -7.78
C SER A 8 11.09 -18.80 -9.03
N CYS A 9 10.91 -18.05 -10.12
CA CYS A 9 11.74 -18.16 -11.32
C CYS A 9 13.22 -17.93 -11.00
N PHE A 10 13.54 -16.84 -10.29
CA PHE A 10 14.92 -16.54 -9.90
C PHE A 10 15.54 -17.66 -9.05
N GLN A 11 14.80 -18.13 -8.04
CA GLN A 11 15.26 -19.23 -7.19
C GLN A 11 15.47 -20.52 -7.98
N ALA A 12 14.52 -20.89 -8.83
CA ALA A 12 14.61 -22.09 -9.65
C ALA A 12 15.79 -22.00 -10.63
N CYS A 13 16.01 -20.85 -11.26
CA CYS A 13 17.16 -20.63 -12.15
C CYS A 13 18.49 -20.76 -11.40
N THR A 14 18.55 -20.32 -10.14
CA THR A 14 19.76 -20.39 -9.30
C THR A 14 20.09 -21.83 -8.92
N VAL A 15 19.07 -22.66 -8.69
CA VAL A 15 19.25 -24.06 -8.27
C VAL A 15 19.49 -24.99 -9.46
N ILE A 16 18.80 -24.77 -10.57
CA ILE A 16 18.81 -25.68 -11.73
C ILE A 16 19.93 -25.31 -12.71
N GLY A 17 20.13 -24.02 -13.00
CA GLY A 17 21.10 -23.57 -13.99
C GLY A 17 20.67 -23.80 -15.44
N LEU A 18 21.54 -23.45 -16.38
CA LEU A 18 21.31 -23.63 -17.82
C LEU A 18 21.84 -25.00 -18.28
N PRO A 19 21.23 -25.62 -19.31
CA PRO A 19 20.19 -25.05 -20.18
C PRO A 19 18.75 -25.09 -19.63
N GLU A 20 18.42 -25.95 -18.67
CA GLU A 20 17.03 -26.25 -18.26
C GLU A 20 16.23 -25.05 -17.71
N SER A 21 16.92 -24.01 -17.26
CA SER A 21 16.27 -22.76 -16.82
C SER A 21 15.63 -21.96 -17.96
N ASP A 22 15.91 -22.27 -19.23
CA ASP A 22 15.32 -21.58 -20.38
C ASP A 22 13.78 -21.68 -20.40
N LEU A 23 13.23 -22.86 -20.08
CA LEU A 23 11.80 -23.11 -19.97
C LEU A 23 11.15 -22.29 -18.85
N ILE A 24 11.84 -22.19 -17.71
CA ILE A 24 11.37 -21.48 -16.52
C ILE A 24 11.32 -19.96 -16.79
N LEU A 25 12.37 -19.44 -17.42
CA LEU A 25 12.44 -18.05 -17.86
C LEU A 25 11.35 -17.76 -18.90
N SER A 26 11.20 -18.63 -19.90
CA SER A 26 10.18 -18.50 -20.95
C SER A 26 8.77 -18.41 -20.36
N GLN A 27 8.40 -19.34 -19.47
CA GLN A 27 7.10 -19.34 -18.80
C GLN A 27 6.86 -18.04 -18.02
N THR A 28 7.87 -17.61 -17.25
CA THR A 28 7.76 -16.40 -16.42
C THR A 28 7.60 -15.14 -17.27
N VAL A 29 8.38 -15.02 -18.35
CA VAL A 29 8.29 -13.88 -19.28
C VAL A 29 6.91 -13.83 -19.94
N ILE A 30 6.38 -14.95 -20.43
CA ILE A 30 5.05 -15.01 -21.04
C ILE A 30 3.97 -14.57 -20.04
N TYR A 31 4.04 -15.03 -18.79
CA TYR A 31 3.10 -14.63 -17.74
C TYR A 31 3.15 -13.11 -17.50
N LEU A 32 4.34 -12.53 -17.37
CA LEU A 32 4.49 -11.08 -17.14
C LEU A 32 4.04 -10.27 -18.36
N ALA A 33 4.36 -10.74 -19.57
CA ALA A 33 4.01 -10.09 -20.83
C ALA A 33 2.48 -10.04 -21.03
N THR A 34 1.76 -11.09 -20.66
CA THR A 34 0.30 -11.19 -20.83
C THR A 34 -0.50 -10.71 -19.61
N SER A 35 0.16 -10.47 -18.47
CA SER A 35 -0.50 -9.90 -17.28
C SER A 35 -1.00 -8.46 -17.49
N PRO A 36 -2.08 -8.04 -16.78
CA PRO A 36 -2.48 -6.64 -16.73
C PRO A 36 -1.32 -5.73 -16.33
N LYS A 37 -1.17 -4.60 -17.02
CA LYS A 37 -0.13 -3.62 -16.74
C LYS A 37 -0.69 -2.53 -15.84
N SER A 38 0.03 -2.21 -14.77
CA SER A 38 -0.26 -1.09 -13.88
C SER A 38 1.04 -0.51 -13.34
N ASN A 39 1.15 0.81 -13.38
CA ASN A 39 2.20 1.56 -12.70
C ASN A 39 1.65 2.31 -11.46
N ALA A 40 0.40 2.06 -11.05
CA ALA A 40 -0.29 2.83 -10.00
C ALA A 40 0.45 2.81 -8.65
N ALA A 41 0.94 1.63 -8.23
CA ALA A 41 1.73 1.53 -7.00
C ALA A 41 3.10 2.23 -7.13
N TYR A 42 3.70 2.19 -8.32
CA TYR A 42 4.97 2.86 -8.61
C TYR A 42 4.82 4.38 -8.56
N THR A 43 3.79 4.93 -9.21
CA THR A 43 3.53 6.37 -9.19
C THR A 43 3.17 6.85 -7.78
N ALA A 44 2.40 6.05 -7.02
CA ALA A 44 2.03 6.37 -5.64
C ALA A 44 3.24 6.57 -4.73
N ILE A 45 4.18 5.61 -4.70
CA ILE A 45 5.35 5.73 -3.83
C ILE A 45 6.29 6.86 -4.29
N ARG A 46 6.40 7.11 -5.60
CA ARG A 46 7.20 8.22 -6.13
C ARG A 46 6.60 9.58 -5.78
N ALA A 47 5.29 9.72 -5.85
CA ALA A 47 4.59 10.93 -5.43
C ALA A 47 4.77 11.20 -3.93
N ALA A 48 4.60 10.18 -3.08
CA ALA A 48 4.82 10.30 -1.64
C ALA A 48 6.27 10.69 -1.30
N GLN A 49 7.26 10.06 -1.96
CA GLN A 49 8.67 10.40 -1.78
C GLN A 49 9.00 11.81 -2.25
N ALA A 50 8.45 12.24 -3.39
CA ALA A 50 8.66 13.58 -3.92
C ALA A 50 8.09 14.64 -2.98
N LEU A 51 6.90 14.40 -2.43
CA LEU A 51 6.26 15.30 -1.47
C LEU A 51 7.11 15.49 -0.21
N VAL A 52 7.61 14.40 0.38
CA VAL A 52 8.50 14.47 1.57
C VAL A 52 9.79 15.24 1.26
N ARG A 53 10.35 15.11 0.05
CA ARG A 53 11.54 15.88 -0.35
C ARG A 53 11.23 17.37 -0.52
N GLN A 54 10.03 17.73 -0.94
CA GLN A 54 9.63 19.12 -1.17
C GLN A 54 9.19 19.83 0.11
N GLN A 55 8.42 19.16 0.96
CA GLN A 55 7.77 19.77 2.13
C GLN A 55 8.45 19.40 3.46
N GLY A 56 9.40 18.45 3.43
CA GLY A 56 10.03 17.91 4.62
C GLY A 56 9.17 16.86 5.32
N VAL A 57 9.57 16.51 6.55
CA VAL A 57 8.89 15.51 7.36
C VAL A 57 7.84 16.19 8.25
N HIS A 58 6.58 15.80 8.09
CA HIS A 58 5.51 16.21 9.00
C HIS A 58 5.50 15.33 10.26
N PRO A 59 5.08 15.88 11.42
CA PRO A 59 4.96 15.09 12.63
C PRO A 59 3.88 14.00 12.49
N VAL A 60 4.11 12.87 13.15
CA VAL A 60 3.11 11.79 13.25
C VAL A 60 1.86 12.33 13.98
N PRO A 61 0.64 12.13 13.43
CA PRO A 61 -0.60 12.49 14.11
C PRO A 61 -0.68 11.95 15.54
N VAL A 62 -1.19 12.74 16.48
CA VAL A 62 -1.28 12.35 17.91
C VAL A 62 -1.96 10.99 18.12
N PRO A 63 -3.09 10.67 17.45
CA PRO A 63 -3.74 9.37 17.58
C PRO A 63 -2.86 8.18 17.15
N LEU A 64 -1.84 8.39 16.32
CA LEU A 64 -0.96 7.33 15.81
C LEU A 64 0.36 7.22 16.58
N ARG A 65 0.63 8.12 17.52
CA ARG A 65 1.86 8.08 18.31
C ARG A 65 1.79 6.91 19.29
N ASN A 66 2.92 6.23 19.47
CA ASN A 66 3.03 5.26 20.55
C ASN A 66 2.93 6.00 21.89
N ALA A 67 2.13 5.47 22.82
CA ALA A 67 1.99 5.95 24.19
C ALA A 67 2.50 4.87 25.18
N PRO A 68 3.82 4.64 25.24
CA PRO A 68 4.38 3.51 25.98
C PRO A 68 4.37 3.69 27.50
N THR A 69 4.19 4.91 28.01
CA THR A 69 4.19 5.20 29.47
C THR A 69 2.80 5.56 29.99
N LYS A 70 2.55 5.29 31.28
CA LYS A 70 1.28 5.66 31.95
C LYS A 70 1.02 7.16 31.90
N LEU A 71 2.05 7.98 32.12
CA LEU A 71 1.96 9.44 32.01
C LEU A 71 1.48 9.89 30.62
N LEU A 72 1.97 9.27 29.54
CA LEU A 72 1.54 9.64 28.18
C LEU A 72 0.07 9.29 27.94
N LYS A 73 -0.40 8.14 28.44
CA LYS A 73 -1.82 7.76 28.38
C LYS A 73 -2.70 8.70 29.20
N GLU A 74 -2.28 9.06 30.42
CA GLU A 74 -2.98 10.03 31.28
C GLU A 74 -3.05 11.43 30.65
N LEU A 75 -2.06 11.78 29.81
CA LEU A 75 -2.06 13.00 29.00
C LEU A 75 -2.87 12.87 27.70
N GLY A 76 -3.62 11.78 27.50
CA GLY A 76 -4.49 11.54 26.35
C GLY A 76 -3.77 11.05 25.08
N TYR A 77 -2.49 10.68 25.15
CA TYR A 77 -1.80 10.08 24.01
C TYR A 77 -2.28 8.65 23.79
N GLY A 78 -2.84 8.40 22.60
CA GLY A 78 -3.34 7.08 22.20
C GLY A 78 -4.83 6.84 22.46
N ASP A 79 -5.51 7.68 23.25
CA ASP A 79 -6.95 7.53 23.54
C ASP A 79 -7.83 7.83 22.33
N ALA A 80 -7.36 8.68 21.43
CA ALA A 80 -8.02 8.98 20.16
C ALA A 80 -7.73 7.93 19.07
N TYR A 81 -6.87 6.93 19.34
CA TYR A 81 -6.60 5.86 18.38
C TYR A 81 -7.79 4.93 18.28
N GLN A 82 -8.32 4.80 17.07
CA GLN A 82 -9.40 3.90 16.76
C GLN A 82 -8.84 2.58 16.23
N TYR A 83 -8.98 1.52 17.02
CA TYR A 83 -8.52 0.19 16.65
C TYR A 83 -9.42 -0.44 15.59
N SER A 84 -8.90 -0.63 14.37
CA SER A 84 -9.71 -1.04 13.21
C SER A 84 -10.49 -2.33 13.39
N HIS A 85 -10.00 -3.30 14.17
CA HIS A 85 -10.72 -4.54 14.45
C HIS A 85 -12.01 -4.36 15.27
N ASN A 86 -12.15 -3.23 15.96
CA ASN A 86 -13.39 -2.90 16.67
C ASN A 86 -14.41 -2.18 15.78
N GLY A 87 -13.99 -1.71 14.59
CA GLY A 87 -14.86 -1.07 13.62
C GLY A 87 -15.62 -2.08 12.78
N GLU A 88 -16.77 -1.66 12.24
CA GLU A 88 -17.55 -2.48 11.32
C GLU A 88 -16.70 -2.87 10.10
N GLY A 89 -16.73 -4.14 9.72
CA GLY A 89 -15.91 -4.65 8.61
C GLY A 89 -14.40 -4.61 8.86
N ASN A 90 -13.96 -4.49 10.12
CA ASN A 90 -12.56 -4.29 10.52
C ASN A 90 -11.96 -2.99 9.92
N PHE A 91 -12.77 -1.95 9.76
CA PHE A 91 -12.35 -0.67 9.24
C PHE A 91 -12.74 0.46 10.19
N THR A 92 -11.87 1.46 10.31
CA THR A 92 -12.20 2.69 11.01
C THR A 92 -11.89 3.91 10.16
N TYR A 93 -12.84 4.84 10.10
CA TYR A 93 -12.69 6.14 9.45
C TYR A 93 -11.86 7.10 10.32
N GLN A 94 -10.55 6.82 10.41
CA GLN A 94 -9.55 7.63 11.12
C GLN A 94 -8.63 8.35 10.12
N GLU A 95 -8.14 9.54 10.48
CA GLU A 95 -7.08 10.19 9.73
C GLU A 95 -5.71 9.57 10.06
N PHE A 96 -5.02 9.12 9.02
CA PHE A 96 -3.69 8.50 9.12
C PHE A 96 -2.58 9.42 8.60
N LEU A 97 -2.93 10.36 7.72
CA LEU A 97 -1.99 11.37 7.24
C LEU A 97 -1.89 12.52 8.25
N PRO A 98 -0.76 13.25 8.29
CA PRO A 98 -0.68 14.54 8.97
C PRO A 98 -1.77 15.49 8.48
N ASP A 99 -2.25 16.39 9.33
CA ASP A 99 -3.33 17.32 8.99
C ASP A 99 -3.05 18.12 7.70
N ALA A 100 -1.80 18.52 7.50
CA ALA A 100 -1.34 19.23 6.30
C ALA A 100 -1.52 18.43 4.99
N LEU A 101 -1.63 17.10 5.10
CA LEU A 101 -1.78 16.17 3.98
C LEU A 101 -3.13 15.47 3.97
N SER A 102 -4.05 15.83 4.87
CA SER A 102 -5.38 15.22 4.93
C SER A 102 -6.09 15.34 3.58
N GLY A 103 -6.75 14.27 3.15
CA GLY A 103 -7.41 14.19 1.84
C GLY A 103 -6.47 13.98 0.64
N THR A 104 -5.15 13.89 0.86
CA THR A 104 -4.20 13.61 -0.24
C THR A 104 -4.29 12.16 -0.69
N ARG A 105 -4.58 11.94 -1.98
CA ARG A 105 -4.57 10.62 -2.62
C ARG A 105 -3.25 10.37 -3.34
N PHE A 106 -2.46 9.40 -2.86
CA PHE A 106 -1.24 8.96 -3.55
C PHE A 106 -1.46 7.79 -4.50
N TYR A 107 -2.26 6.81 -4.07
CA TYR A 107 -2.55 5.63 -4.86
C TYR A 107 -3.87 5.82 -5.59
N ASP A 108 -3.88 5.63 -6.90
CA ASP A 108 -5.08 5.62 -7.74
C ASP A 108 -5.06 4.34 -8.57
N PRO A 109 -5.93 3.35 -8.30
CA PRO A 109 -5.90 2.06 -8.98
C PRO A 109 -6.04 2.22 -10.51
N GLY A 110 -5.32 1.44 -11.32
CA GLY A 110 -5.50 1.47 -12.76
C GLY A 110 -6.82 0.85 -13.24
N HIS A 111 -6.98 0.78 -14.57
CA HIS A 111 -8.19 0.30 -15.24
C HIS A 111 -8.03 -1.18 -15.65
N ASN A 112 -7.95 -2.07 -14.66
CA ASN A 112 -7.97 -3.52 -14.90
C ASN A 112 -8.83 -4.24 -13.84
N PRO A 113 -9.29 -5.48 -14.10
CA PRO A 113 -10.24 -6.15 -13.20
C PRO A 113 -9.75 -6.34 -11.75
N ALA A 114 -8.43 -6.52 -11.55
CA ALA A 114 -7.89 -6.68 -10.20
C ALA A 114 -7.91 -5.35 -9.45
N GLU A 115 -7.51 -4.26 -10.10
CA GLU A 115 -7.50 -2.92 -9.52
C GLU A 115 -8.90 -2.29 -9.41
N ALA A 116 -9.86 -2.70 -10.25
CA ALA A 116 -11.26 -2.32 -10.11
C ALA A 116 -11.84 -2.79 -8.77
N LYS A 117 -11.58 -4.04 -8.37
CA LYS A 117 -11.97 -4.56 -7.04
C LYS A 117 -11.31 -3.78 -5.90
N ILE A 118 -10.07 -3.35 -6.09
CA ILE A 118 -9.37 -2.50 -5.10
C ILE A 118 -10.06 -1.14 -5.00
N ARG A 119 -10.39 -0.52 -6.13
CA ARG A 119 -11.11 0.76 -6.18
C ARG A 119 -12.47 0.70 -5.49
N GLU A 120 -13.26 -0.34 -5.77
CA GLU A 120 -14.56 -0.56 -5.11
C GLU A 120 -14.43 -0.62 -3.58
N ARG A 121 -13.43 -1.37 -3.09
CA ARG A 121 -13.16 -1.46 -1.65
C ARG A 121 -12.71 -0.12 -1.06
N LEU A 122 -11.86 0.62 -1.77
CA LEU A 122 -11.42 1.94 -1.34
C LEU A 122 -12.57 2.96 -1.30
N ARG A 123 -13.49 2.92 -2.26
CA ARG A 123 -14.74 3.72 -2.24
C ARG A 123 -15.62 3.38 -1.06
N ALA A 124 -15.81 2.08 -0.79
CA ALA A 124 -16.63 1.63 0.33
C ALA A 124 -16.08 2.11 1.69
N TRP A 125 -14.76 2.08 1.87
CA TRP A 125 -14.10 2.53 3.11
C TRP A 125 -14.03 4.06 3.23
N TRP A 126 -13.63 4.74 2.17
CA TRP A 126 -13.26 6.16 2.26
C TRP A 126 -14.32 7.12 1.72
N GLN A 127 -15.39 6.60 1.09
CA GLN A 127 -16.47 7.39 0.52
C GLN A 127 -15.89 8.53 -0.35
N GLU A 128 -16.23 9.78 -0.03
CA GLU A 128 -15.80 10.97 -0.76
C GLU A 128 -14.44 11.51 -0.32
N LYS A 129 -13.83 11.00 0.76
CA LYS A 129 -12.59 11.56 1.34
C LYS A 129 -11.47 11.76 0.33
N TYR A 130 -11.31 10.77 -0.54
CA TYR A 130 -10.24 10.73 -1.55
C TYR A 130 -10.80 10.63 -2.97
N ASN A 131 -12.12 10.71 -3.16
CA ASN A 131 -12.81 10.63 -4.46
C ASN A 131 -12.34 9.45 -5.34
N TYR A 132 -12.25 8.26 -4.75
CA TYR A 132 -11.87 7.02 -5.46
C TYR A 132 -12.87 6.64 -6.54
#